data_AF-A0A518EQB7-F1
#
_entry.id   AF-A0A518EQB7-F1
#
_cell.length_a   1.000
_cell.length_b   1.000
_cell.length_c   1.000
_cell.angle_alpha   90.00
_cell.angle_beta   90.00
_cell.angle_gamma   90.00
#
_symmetry.space_group_name_H-M   'P 1'
#
loop_
_entity.id
_entity.type
_entity.pdbx_description
1 polymer ?
#
loop_
_entity_poly.entity_id
_entity_poly.type
_entity_poly.pdbx_seq_one_letter_code
_entity_poly.pdbx_strand_id
1 'polypeptide(L)'
;MAKKKASRSTKKASKKAPARKAPARKAAGKKGSKKKAATGDLIISKSRTKAMASLNVSSDFYGALDAKVREMITMAEHRATENRRATLRPQDL
;
A
#
# COMPACT_ATOMS: atom_id res chain seq x y z
N MET A 1 -0.71 25.93 60.41
CA MET A 1 -0.02 24.86 61.16
C MET A 1 0.69 23.93 60.18
N ALA A 2 2.03 23.94 60.18
CA ALA A 2 2.86 23.07 59.36
C ALA A 2 3.40 21.89 60.21
N LYS A 3 3.26 20.66 59.71
CA LYS A 3 4.01 19.45 60.13
C LYS A 3 3.82 18.40 59.02
N LYS A 4 4.82 18.14 58.16
CA LYS A 4 6.03 17.31 58.32
C LYS A 4 5.80 15.86 57.83
N LYS A 5 6.38 15.60 56.64
CA LYS A 5 6.99 14.37 56.07
C LYS A 5 6.69 13.01 56.73
N ALA A 6 6.42 11.98 55.91
CA ALA A 6 7.27 10.78 55.82
C ALA A 6 6.82 9.83 54.70
N SER A 7 7.71 9.67 53.71
CA SER A 7 7.87 8.47 52.88
C SER A 7 8.28 7.27 53.74
N ARG A 8 7.68 6.09 53.54
CA ARG A 8 8.42 4.82 53.53
C ARG A 8 7.57 3.65 53.03
N SER A 9 8.12 3.01 52.01
CA SER A 9 7.75 1.74 51.42
C SER A 9 7.99 0.56 52.37
N THR A 10 7.45 -0.60 51.96
CA THR A 10 7.87 -1.99 52.24
C THR A 10 7.01 -2.85 53.19
N LYS A 11 6.11 -3.64 52.58
CA LYS A 11 5.88 -5.09 52.83
C LYS A 11 4.75 -5.55 51.90
N LYS A 12 4.71 -6.71 51.28
CA LYS A 12 5.66 -7.80 50.96
C LYS A 12 4.84 -8.72 50.05
N ALA A 13 5.48 -9.24 49.02
CA ALA A 13 4.94 -10.11 47.99
C ALA A 13 4.08 -11.28 48.49
N SER A 14 3.03 -11.61 47.73
CA SER A 14 2.59 -12.99 47.54
C SER A 14 2.11 -13.20 46.10
N LYS A 15 2.93 -13.95 45.36
CA LYS A 15 2.74 -14.44 43.99
C LYS A 15 1.52 -15.36 43.89
N LYS A 16 0.74 -15.28 42.80
CA LYS A 16 0.03 -16.45 42.25
C LYS A 16 -0.20 -16.35 40.73
N ALA A 17 0.58 -17.18 40.02
CA ALA A 17 0.42 -17.84 38.72
C ALA A 17 0.05 -17.06 37.43
N PRO A 18 0.83 -17.22 36.33
CA PRO A 18 0.49 -16.73 35.00
C PRO A 18 -0.41 -17.73 34.25
N ALA A 19 -1.53 -17.26 33.71
CA ALA A 19 -2.37 -18.07 32.82
C ALA A 19 -1.67 -18.28 31.47
N ARG A 20 -1.41 -19.55 31.14
CA ARG A 20 -0.96 -20.04 29.83
C ARG A 20 -2.15 -20.22 28.88
N LYS A 21 -1.95 -19.89 27.59
CA LYS A 21 -2.55 -20.39 26.31
C LYS A 21 -2.77 -19.19 25.36
N ALA A 22 -2.36 -19.15 24.09
CA ALA A 22 -1.76 -20.08 23.14
C ALA A 22 -1.02 -19.29 22.02
N PRO A 23 -0.06 -19.86 21.26
CA PRO A 23 0.65 -19.16 20.19
C PRO A 23 -0.14 -19.24 18.88
N ALA A 24 -0.79 -18.15 18.48
CA ALA A 24 -1.49 -18.07 17.20
C ALA A 24 -0.62 -17.42 16.12
N ARG A 25 -0.02 -18.29 15.31
CA ARG A 25 0.21 -18.18 13.86
C ARG A 25 1.20 -17.10 13.37
N LYS A 26 2.35 -17.62 12.91
CA LYS A 26 3.21 -17.04 11.87
C LYS A 26 2.35 -16.44 10.75
N ALA A 27 2.31 -15.11 10.65
CA ALA A 27 1.93 -14.46 9.41
C ALA A 27 3.11 -14.67 8.44
N ALA A 28 2.87 -15.53 7.46
CA ALA A 28 3.75 -15.77 6.33
C ALA A 28 4.25 -14.44 5.75
N GLY A 29 5.54 -14.42 5.40
CA GLY A 29 6.20 -13.27 4.79
C GLY A 29 5.34 -12.69 3.67
N LYS A 30 4.99 -11.42 3.82
CA LYS A 30 4.32 -10.68 2.76
C LYS A 30 5.35 -10.48 1.65
N LYS A 31 5.26 -11.35 0.65
CA LYS A 31 5.95 -11.29 -0.64
C LYS A 31 6.04 -9.85 -1.12
N GLY A 32 7.28 -9.42 -1.39
CA GLY A 32 7.61 -8.33 -2.29
C GLY A 32 6.98 -7.01 -1.93
N SER A 33 7.67 -6.22 -1.10
CA SER A 33 7.66 -4.78 -1.23
C SER A 33 8.13 -4.41 -2.64
N LYS A 34 7.22 -4.46 -3.63
CA LYS A 34 7.41 -3.76 -4.91
C LYS A 34 7.70 -2.32 -4.52
N LYS A 35 8.91 -1.87 -4.85
CA LYS A 35 9.39 -0.51 -4.64
C LYS A 35 8.24 0.45 -4.89
N LYS A 36 7.94 1.31 -3.92
CA LYS A 36 7.12 2.50 -4.16
C LYS A 36 7.70 3.16 -5.40
N ALA A 37 7.02 3.03 -6.54
CA ALA A 37 7.30 3.88 -7.67
C ALA A 37 7.20 5.29 -7.11
N ALA A 38 8.30 6.03 -7.20
CA ALA A 38 8.30 7.42 -6.83
C ALA A 38 7.11 8.07 -7.51
N THR A 39 6.44 8.98 -6.83
CA THR A 39 5.23 9.67 -7.28
C THR A 39 5.35 10.35 -8.66
N GLY A 40 6.53 10.31 -9.30
CA GLY A 40 6.83 10.82 -10.63
C GLY A 40 6.75 9.82 -11.80
N ASP A 41 6.70 8.50 -11.59
CA ASP A 41 6.79 7.52 -12.71
C ASP A 41 5.44 6.98 -13.21
N LEU A 42 4.33 7.63 -12.86
CA LEU A 42 3.00 7.23 -13.33
C LEU A 42 2.69 7.91 -14.68
N ILE A 43 2.27 7.13 -15.67
CA ILE A 43 1.74 7.62 -16.95
C ILE A 43 0.45 8.44 -16.71
N ILE A 44 -0.31 8.04 -15.69
CA ILE A 44 -1.54 8.72 -15.31
C ILE A 44 -1.29 9.90 -14.36
N SER A 45 -2.04 10.98 -14.58
CA SER A 45 -2.08 12.11 -13.65
C SER A 45 -3.12 11.84 -12.56
N LYS A 46 -2.67 11.78 -11.30
CA LYS A 46 -3.56 11.55 -10.14
C LYS A 46 -4.65 12.60 -10.03
N SER A 47 -4.35 13.86 -10.35
CA SER A 47 -5.33 14.96 -10.27
C SER A 47 -6.42 14.79 -11.31
N ARG A 48 -6.07 14.43 -12.56
CA ARG A 48 -7.05 14.19 -13.62
C ARG A 48 -7.91 12.96 -13.34
N THR A 49 -7.32 11.87 -12.84
CA THR A 49 -8.07 10.67 -12.47
C THR A 49 -9.08 10.95 -11.35
N LYS A 50 -8.70 11.76 -10.35
CA LYS A 50 -9.61 12.16 -9.26
C LYS A 50 -10.73 13.09 -9.73
N ALA A 51 -10.45 13.99 -10.68
CA ALA A 51 -11.46 14.89 -11.22
C ALA A 51 -12.51 14.17 -12.10
N MET A 52 -12.14 13.05 -12.73
CA MET A 52 -13.05 12.25 -13.56
C MET A 52 -13.88 11.24 -12.75
N ALA A 53 -13.36 10.77 -11.61
CA ALA A 53 -14.07 9.82 -10.78
C ALA A 53 -15.15 10.53 -9.95
N SER A 54 -16.38 10.01 -9.98
CA SER A 54 -17.46 10.44 -9.07
C SER A 54 -17.29 9.89 -7.65
N LEU A 55 -16.39 8.93 -7.45
CA LEU A 55 -16.15 8.23 -6.20
C LEU A 55 -14.75 8.52 -5.65
N ASN A 56 -14.57 8.25 -4.35
CA ASN A 56 -13.27 8.33 -3.71
C ASN A 56 -12.31 7.29 -4.32
N VAL A 57 -11.12 7.75 -4.71
CA VAL A 57 -10.07 6.91 -5.31
C VAL A 57 -9.04 6.57 -4.25
N SER A 58 -8.79 5.28 -4.03
CA SER A 58 -7.77 4.79 -3.10
C SER A 58 -6.35 4.98 -3.65
N SER A 59 -5.35 5.01 -2.79
CA SER A 59 -3.96 5.30 -3.21
C SER A 59 -3.34 4.18 -4.06
N ASP A 60 -3.75 2.93 -3.84
CA ASP A 60 -3.33 1.74 -4.58
C ASP A 60 -3.96 1.65 -5.98
N PHE A 61 -5.14 2.26 -6.17
CA PHE A 61 -5.80 2.33 -7.48
C PHE A 61 -4.91 2.99 -8.54
N TYR A 62 -4.18 4.04 -8.20
CA TYR A 62 -3.30 4.72 -9.15
C TYR A 62 -2.21 3.80 -9.71
N GLY A 63 -1.64 2.92 -8.87
CA GLY A 63 -0.66 1.95 -9.34
C GLY A 63 -1.29 0.86 -10.22
N ALA A 64 -2.50 0.41 -9.89
CA ALA A 64 -3.23 -0.57 -10.69
C ALA A 64 -3.66 -0.01 -12.05
N LEU A 65 -4.17 1.22 -12.06
CA LEU A 65 -4.57 1.91 -13.29
C LEU A 65 -3.37 2.17 -14.20
N ASP A 66 -2.24 2.62 -13.64
CA ASP A 66 -0.99 2.80 -14.41
C ASP A 66 -0.53 1.49 -15.07
N ALA A 67 -0.52 0.39 -14.30
CA ALA A 67 -0.17 -0.92 -14.83
C ALA A 67 -1.10 -1.33 -15.99
N LYS A 68 -2.40 -1.07 -15.87
CA LYS A 68 -3.36 -1.40 -16.93
C LYS A 68 -3.17 -0.55 -18.19
N VAL A 69 -2.89 0.75 -18.03
CA VAL A 69 -2.59 1.64 -19.16
C VAL A 69 -1.32 1.19 -19.88
N ARG A 70 -0.27 0.81 -19.15
CA ARG A 70 0.96 0.25 -19.74
C ARG A 70 0.69 -1.01 -20.54
N GLU A 71 -0.11 -1.93 -20.00
CA GLU A 71 -0.52 -3.16 -20.70
C GLU A 71 -1.26 -2.84 -22.00
N MET A 72 -2.22 -1.90 -21.98
CA MET A 72 -2.96 -1.49 -23.18
C MET A 72 -2.02 -0.90 -24.25
N ILE A 73 -1.03 -0.09 -23.86
CA ILE A 73 -0.04 0.46 -24.80
C ILE A 73 0.80 -0.65 -25.42
N THR A 74 1.31 -1.60 -24.63
CA THR A 74 2.08 -2.73 -25.15
C THR A 74 1.27 -3.59 -26.12
N MET A 75 -0.02 -3.82 -25.84
CA MET A 75 -0.90 -4.51 -26.77
C MET A 75 -1.11 -3.71 -28.07
N ALA A 76 -1.25 -2.39 -27.97
CA ALA A 76 -1.37 -1.53 -29.14
C ALA A 76 -0.09 -1.52 -29.99
N GLU A 77 1.07 -1.50 -29.36
CA GLU A 77 2.37 -1.63 -30.04
C GLU A 77 2.49 -2.97 -30.77
N HIS A 78 2.04 -4.06 -30.15
CA HIS A 78 2.00 -5.37 -30.78
C HIS A 78 1.16 -5.34 -32.07
N ARG A 79 -0.09 -4.85 -31.99
CA ARG A 79 -0.98 -4.76 -33.17
C ARG A 79 -0.42 -3.84 -34.24
N ALA A 80 0.18 -2.71 -33.87
CA ALA A 80 0.81 -1.81 -34.84
C ALA A 80 1.99 -2.49 -35.55
N THR A 81 2.82 -3.20 -34.79
CA THR A 81 3.99 -3.94 -35.30
C THR A 81 3.58 -5.10 -36.21
N GLU A 82 2.55 -5.86 -35.84
CA GLU A 82 1.97 -6.92 -36.69
C GLU A 82 1.47 -6.38 -38.03
N ASN A 83 0.92 -5.17 -38.02
CA ASN A 83 0.50 -4.45 -39.22
C ASN A 83 1.65 -3.71 -39.92
N ARG A 84 2.91 -3.93 -39.51
CA ARG A 84 4.13 -3.27 -40.04
C ARG A 84 4.08 -1.74 -39.99
N ARG A 85 3.45 -1.17 -38.97
CA ARG A 85 3.36 0.28 -38.75
C ARG A 85 4.22 0.69 -37.56
N ALA A 86 4.93 1.81 -37.72
CA ALA A 86 5.68 2.47 -36.64
C ALA A 86 4.84 3.52 -35.87
N THR A 87 3.55 3.64 -36.20
CA THR A 87 2.64 4.65 -35.61
C THR A 87 1.43 3.95 -35.01
N LEU A 88 1.22 4.16 -33.71
CA LEU A 88 0.00 3.78 -33.00
C LEU A 88 -1.19 4.58 -33.55
N ARG A 89 -2.28 3.90 -33.87
CA ARG A 89 -3.53 4.50 -34.32
C ARG A 89 -4.67 4.11 -33.35
N PRO A 90 -5.82 4.81 -33.39
CA PRO A 90 -6.94 4.52 -32.49
C PRO A 90 -7.42 3.06 -32.52
N GLN A 91 -7.30 2.37 -33.67
CA GLN A 91 -7.62 0.95 -33.82
C GLN A 91 -6.67 -0.02 -33.11
N ASP A 92 -5.49 0.45 -32.68
CA ASP A 92 -4.51 -0.41 -32.01
C ASP A 92 -4.81 -0.54 -30.52
N LEU A 93 -5.53 0.43 -29.93
CA LEU A 93 -5.89 0.43 -28.51
C LEU A 93 -6.87 -0.69 -28.14
#